data_AF-A0ABD0QZS2-F1
#
_entry.id   AF-A0ABD0QZS2-F1
#
_cell.length_a   1.000
_cell.length_b   1.000
_cell.length_c   1.000
_cell.angle_alpha   90.00
_cell.angle_beta   90.00
_cell.angle_gamma   90.00
#
_symmetry.space_group_name_H-M   'P 1'
#
loop_
_entity.id
_entity.type
_entity.pdbx_description
1 polymer ?
#
loop_
_entity_poly.entity_id
_entity_poly.type
_entity_poly.pdbx_seq_one_letter_code
_entity_poly.pdbx_strand_id
1 'polypeptide(L)' 'QKDSQAETVTLYLREVGYHTPTLLRYIVNLADGNGNMALHYSVSHSNFSVVKLLLDT' A
#
# COMPACT_ATOMS: atom_id res chain seq x y z
N GLN A 1 -1.15 -19.20 1.69
CA GLN A 1 -0.77 -17.76 1.70
C GLN A 1 -2.04 -16.97 1.47
N LYS A 2 -2.37 -15.99 2.30
CA LYS A 2 -3.53 -15.11 2.05
C LYS A 2 -3.04 -13.94 1.22
N ASP A 3 -3.55 -13.80 0.00
CA ASP A 3 -3.22 -12.66 -0.86
C ASP A 3 -3.80 -11.37 -0.30
N SER A 4 -3.03 -10.28 -0.40
CA SER A 4 -3.50 -8.95 -0.02
C SER A 4 -4.67 -8.54 -0.93
N GLN A 5 -5.77 -8.09 -0.33
CA GLN A 5 -6.96 -7.67 -1.10
C GLN A 5 -6.91 -6.18 -1.42
N ALA A 6 -6.98 -5.85 -2.71
CA ALA A 6 -6.84 -4.47 -3.18
C ALA A 6 -7.95 -3.55 -2.64
N GLU A 7 -9.18 -4.06 -2.50
CA GLU A 7 -10.31 -3.31 -1.94
C GLU A 7 -10.03 -2.91 -0.49
N THR A 8 -9.50 -3.83 0.33
CA THR A 8 -9.17 -3.54 1.72
C THR A 8 -8.05 -2.51 1.82
N VAL A 9 -7.00 -2.63 1.01
CA VAL A 9 -5.91 -1.65 0.98
C VAL A 9 -6.44 -0.28 0.54
N THR A 10 -7.33 -0.24 -0.45
CA THR A 10 -7.96 1.00 -0.93
C THR A 10 -8.76 1.71 0.16
N LEU A 11 -9.57 0.96 0.91
CA LEU A 11 -10.36 1.52 2.01
C LEU A 11 -9.46 2.15 3.08
N TYR A 12 -8.39 1.45 3.47
CA TYR A 12 -7.43 1.98 4.45
C TYR A 12 -6.69 3.23 3.95
N LEU A 13 -6.19 3.22 2.70
CA LEU A 13 -5.46 4.36 2.16
C LEU A 13 -6.36 5.58 1.98
N ARG A 14 -7.64 5.39 1.61
CA ARG A 14 -8.62 6.49 1.55
C ARG A 14 -8.91 7.08 2.92
N GLU A 15 -9.12 6.23 3.93
CA GLU A 15 -9.42 6.69 5.29
C GLU A 15 -8.27 7.51 5.86
N VAL A 16 -7.03 7.01 5.73
CA VAL A 16 -5.84 7.75 6.16
C VAL A 16 -5.64 9.01 5.32
N GLY A 17 -5.82 8.94 4.01
CA GLY A 17 -5.70 10.10 3.11
C GLY A 17 -6.71 11.20 3.42
N TYR A 18 -7.93 10.84 3.82
CA TYR A 18 -8.98 11.79 4.18
C TYR A 18 -8.69 12.49 5.50
N HIS A 19 -8.23 11.74 6.51
CA HIS A 19 -7.98 12.30 7.84
C HIS A 19 -6.60 12.98 7.96
N THR A 20 -5.56 12.40 7.36
CA THR A 20 -4.18 12.83 7.54
C THR A 20 -3.35 12.61 6.26
N PRO A 21 -3.44 13.52 5.27
CA PRO A 21 -2.75 13.38 3.98
C PRO A 21 -1.22 13.26 4.11
N THR A 22 -0.63 13.94 5.09
CA THR A 22 0.82 13.89 5.34
C THR A 22 1.27 12.51 5.84
N LEU A 23 0.41 11.80 6.56
CA LEU A 23 0.69 10.45 7.06
C LEU A 23 0.55 9.40 5.95
N LEU A 24 -0.34 9.60 4.97
CA LEU A 24 -0.52 8.69 3.85
C LEU A 24 0.80 8.44 3.10
N ARG A 25 1.51 9.51 2.75
CA ARG A 25 2.83 9.46 2.10
C ARG A 25 3.83 8.65 2.93
N TYR A 26 3.80 8.79 4.25
CA TYR A 26 4.70 8.07 5.15
C TYR A 26 4.37 6.58 5.19
N ILE A 27 3.08 6.22 5.30
CA ILE A 27 2.64 4.82 5.37
C ILE A 27 2.92 4.06 4.07
N VAL A 28 2.64 4.67 2.91
CA VAL A 28 2.88 4.04 1.59
C VAL A 28 4.37 3.73 1.38
N ASN A 29 5.25 4.61 1.88
CA ASN A 29 6.71 4.46 1.77
C ASN A 29 7.36 3.83 3.00
N LEU A 30 6.57 3.28 3.92
CA LEU A 30 7.10 2.62 5.11
C LEU A 30 7.80 1.33 4.68
N ALA A 31 9.09 1.25 4.99
CA ALA A 31 9.87 0.04 4.84
C ALA A 31 9.80 -0.80 6.12
N ASP A 32 9.70 -2.11 5.98
CA ASP A 32 9.83 -3.04 7.09
C ASP A 32 11.29 -3.23 7.52
N GLY A 33 11.54 -4.15 8.46
CA GLY A 33 12.90 -4.47 8.94
C GLY A 33 13.83 -5.04 7.86
N ASN A 34 13.30 -5.44 6.71
CA ASN A 34 14.04 -5.94 5.55
C ASN A 34 14.29 -4.84 4.50
N GLY A 35 13.77 -3.63 4.72
CA GLY A 35 13.84 -2.53 3.75
C GLY A 35 12.77 -2.62 2.66
N ASN A 36 11.84 -3.58 2.75
CA ASN A 36 10.79 -3.75 1.75
C ASN A 36 9.58 -2.90 2.08
N MET A 37 9.10 -2.18 1.07
CA MET A 37 7.84 -1.43 1.13
C MET A 37 6.67 -2.30 0.67
N ALA A 38 5.43 -1.84 0.93
CA ALA A 38 4.22 -2.45 0.39
C ALA A 38 4.30 -2.66 -1.14
N LEU A 39 4.95 -1.74 -1.86
CA LEU A 39 5.18 -1.85 -3.30
C LEU A 39 6.04 -3.07 -3.68
N HIS A 40 7.12 -3.34 -2.94
CA HIS A 40 8.02 -4.47 -3.20
C HIS A 40 7.27 -5.81 -3.08
N TYR A 41 6.48 -5.98 -2.02
CA TYR A 41 5.67 -7.17 -1.83
C TYR A 41 4.55 -7.32 -2.86
N SER A 42 3.93 -6.20 -3.25
CA SER A 42 2.87 -6.21 -4.25
C SER A 42 3.38 -6.66 -5.62
N VAL A 43 4.57 -6.20 -6.03
CA VAL A 43 5.23 -6.63 -7.26
C VAL A 43 5.68 -8.10 -7.16
N SER A 44 6.30 -8.50 -6.03
CA SER A 44 6.77 -9.87 -5.84
C SER A 44 5.66 -10.92 -5.88
N HIS A 45 4.45 -10.55 -5.47
CA HIS A 45 3.28 -11.44 -5.49
C HIS A 45 2.41 -11.25 -6.73
N SER A 46 2.86 -10.50 -7.75
CA SER A 46 2.08 -10.19 -8.96
C SER A 46 0.71 -9.56 -8.68
N ASN A 47 0.57 -8.84 -7.56
CA ASN A 47 -0.67 -8.19 -7.15
C ASN A 47 -0.77 -6.80 -7.78
N PHE A 48 -0.97 -6.77 -9.10
CA PHE A 48 -0.95 -5.54 -9.89
C PHE A 48 -2.06 -4.56 -9.53
N SER A 49 -3.18 -5.04 -8.97
CA SER A 49 -4.26 -4.19 -8.46
C SER A 49 -3.77 -3.32 -7.30
N VAL A 50 -3.00 -3.89 -6.36
CA VAL A 50 -2.40 -3.15 -5.25
C VAL A 50 -1.24 -2.27 -5.75
N VAL A 51 -0.42 -2.74 -6.70
CA VAL A 51 0.64 -1.92 -7.30
C VAL A 51 0.07 -0.64 -7.89
N LYS A 52 -1.00 -0.74 -8.70
CA LYS A 52 -1.65 0.41 -9.31
C LYS A 52 -2.17 1.38 -8.24
N LEU A 53 -2.85 0.86 -7.23
CA LEU A 53 -3.35 1.67 -6.11
C LEU A 53 -2.24 2.46 -5.40
N LEU A 54 -1.10 1.82 -5.12
CA LEU A 54 0.02 2.47 -4.44
C LEU A 54 0.72 3.53 -5.30
N LEU A 55 0.65 3.41 -6.62
CA LEU A 55 1.17 4.41 -7.57
C LEU A 55 0.21 5.57 -7.80
N ASP A 56 -1.10 5.35 -7.62
CA ASP A 56 -2.15 6.35 -7.77
C ASP A 56 -2.35 7.22 -6.50
N THR A 57 -1.78 6.81 -5.35
CA THR A 57 -1.76 7.56 -4.07
C THR A 57 -0.57 8.50 -3.91
#